data_AF-A0A378FUQ5-F1
#
_entry.id   AF-A0A378FUQ5-F1
#
_cell.length_a   1.000
_cell.length_b   1.000
_cell.length_c   1.000
_cell.angle_alpha   90.00
_cell.angle_beta   90.00
_cell.angle_gamma   90.00
#
_symmetry.space_group_name_H-M   'P 1'
#
loop_
_entity.id
_entity.type
_entity.pdbx_description
1 polymer ?
#
loop_
_entity_poly.entity_id
_entity_poly.type
_entity_poly.pdbx_seq_one_letter_code
_entity_poly.pdbx_strand_id
1 'polypeptide(L)'
;MNNADAQLATCYGPVSQAFVDRAAKIRLLILDVDGVLSDGLIYMGNHGEELKAFNVRDGYGIRCALTSGIEVAIITGRKAKLVEDRCQTLGITHLYQGQSDKLLAFRDLTDKLHVRPGRSRLHRRRSD
;
A
#
# COMPACT_ATOMS: atom_id res chain seq x y z
N MET A 1 -5.52 -4.66 -34.75
CA MET A 1 -6.59 -3.90 -34.08
C MET A 1 -6.10 -3.59 -32.67
N ASN A 2 -5.85 -2.32 -32.35
CA ASN A 2 -5.34 -1.93 -31.03
C ASN A 2 -6.46 -2.07 -30.00
N ASN A 3 -6.34 -3.05 -29.11
CA ASN A 3 -7.30 -3.33 -28.04
C ASN A 3 -7.15 -2.33 -26.86
N ALA A 4 -6.76 -1.09 -27.15
CA ALA A 4 -6.40 -0.09 -26.13
C ALA A 4 -7.59 0.34 -25.27
N ASP A 5 -8.81 0.19 -25.80
CA ASP A 5 -10.08 0.49 -25.11
C ASP A 5 -10.76 -0.76 -24.52
N ALA A 6 -10.12 -1.94 -24.58
CA ALA A 6 -10.69 -3.15 -24.01
C ALA A 6 -10.78 -3.03 -22.48
N GLN A 7 -12.01 -3.08 -21.99
CA GLN A 7 -12.32 -3.12 -20.56
C GLN A 7 -12.53 -4.56 -20.11
N LEU A 8 -11.85 -4.93 -19.03
CA LEU A 8 -11.99 -6.20 -18.34
C LEU A 8 -12.89 -6.01 -17.12
N ALA A 9 -13.88 -6.88 -16.96
CA ALA A 9 -14.79 -6.85 -15.82
C ALA A 9 -14.08 -7.34 -14.55
N THR A 10 -14.31 -6.65 -13.43
CA THR A 10 -13.94 -7.10 -12.08
C THR A 10 -15.16 -6.99 -11.17
N CYS A 11 -15.09 -7.56 -9.96
CA CYS A 11 -16.14 -7.39 -8.95
C CYS A 11 -16.28 -5.95 -8.42
N TYR A 12 -15.34 -5.05 -8.76
CA TYR A 12 -15.38 -3.62 -8.43
C TYR A 12 -15.73 -2.73 -9.64
N GLY A 13 -16.14 -3.33 -10.76
CA GLY A 13 -16.39 -2.63 -12.02
C GLY A 13 -15.30 -2.85 -13.07
N PRO A 14 -15.47 -2.28 -14.27
CA PRO A 14 -14.54 -2.48 -15.37
C PRO A 14 -13.20 -1.76 -15.17
N VAL A 15 -12.10 -2.39 -15.60
CA VAL A 15 -10.74 -1.80 -15.63
C VAL A 15 -10.11 -1.96 -17.02
N SER A 16 -9.19 -1.09 -17.40
CA SER A 16 -8.51 -1.20 -18.70
C SER A 16 -7.52 -2.37 -18.75
N GLN A 17 -7.32 -2.95 -19.94
CA GLN A 17 -6.25 -3.94 -20.16
C GLN A 17 -4.88 -3.42 -19.69
N ALA A 18 -4.57 -2.16 -19.98
CA ALA A 18 -3.32 -1.52 -19.56
C ALA A 18 -3.15 -1.46 -18.04
N PHE A 19 -4.24 -1.39 -17.26
CA PHE A 19 -4.19 -1.48 -15.80
C PHE A 19 -3.83 -2.90 -15.36
N VAL A 20 -4.49 -3.91 -15.93
CA VAL A 20 -4.23 -5.32 -15.61
C VAL A 20 -2.79 -5.70 -15.96
N ASP A 21 -2.27 -5.25 -17.10
CA ASP A 21 -0.88 -5.50 -17.52
C ASP A 21 0.16 -4.88 -16.58
N ARG A 22 -0.20 -3.78 -15.89
CA ARG A 22 0.65 -3.20 -14.83
C ARG A 22 0.51 -3.98 -13.53
N ALA A 23 -0.72 -4.30 -13.13
CA ALA A 23 -1.00 -5.04 -11.91
C ALA A 23 -0.34 -6.44 -11.91
N ALA A 24 -0.34 -7.13 -13.06
CA ALA A 24 0.30 -8.43 -13.25
C ALA A 24 1.82 -8.45 -12.99
N LYS A 25 2.48 -7.27 -12.95
CA LYS A 25 3.92 -7.14 -12.71
C LYS A 25 4.26 -6.79 -11.26
N ILE A 26 3.25 -6.55 -10.42
CA ILE A 26 3.45 -6.13 -9.03
C ILE A 26 4.01 -7.30 -8.22
N ARG A 27 5.14 -7.05 -7.55
CA ARG A 27 5.77 -7.96 -6.58
C ARG A 27 5.82 -7.41 -5.17
N LEU A 28 5.56 -6.11 -5.02
CA LEU A 28 5.57 -5.38 -3.77
C LEU A 28 4.39 -4.40 -3.74
N LEU A 29 3.56 -4.49 -2.70
CA LEU A 29 2.48 -3.57 -2.39
C LEU A 29 2.87 -2.73 -1.17
N ILE A 30 3.05 -1.43 -1.36
CA ILE A 30 3.36 -0.48 -0.27
C ILE A 30 2.09 0.29 0.07
N LEU A 31 1.71 0.29 1.35
CA LEU A 31 0.48 0.91 1.84
C LEU A 31 0.80 2.01 2.84
N ASP A 32 0.02 3.09 2.80
CA ASP A 32 -0.07 4.02 3.92
C ASP A 32 -1.00 3.43 5.01
N VAL A 33 -1.01 4.06 6.18
CA VAL A 33 -1.92 3.69 7.26
C VAL A 33 -3.13 4.63 7.28
N ASP A 34 -2.91 5.90 7.63
CA ASP A 34 -3.98 6.84 7.90
C ASP A 34 -4.65 7.31 6.61
N GLY A 35 -5.93 6.99 6.43
CA GLY A 35 -6.69 7.29 5.22
C GLY A 35 -6.55 6.25 4.09
N VAL A 36 -5.81 5.16 4.33
CA VAL A 36 -5.71 4.01 3.42
C VAL A 36 -6.17 2.73 4.11
N LEU A 37 -5.47 2.32 5.18
CA LEU A 37 -5.85 1.16 5.99
C LEU A 37 -6.81 1.52 7.13
N SER A 38 -6.97 2.82 7.39
CA SER A 38 -8.01 3.40 8.22
C SER A 38 -8.81 4.45 7.44
N ASP A 39 -9.89 4.92 8.03
CA ASP A 39 -10.68 6.07 7.55
C ASP A 39 -10.00 7.44 7.81
N GLY A 40 -8.76 7.45 8.32
CA GLY A 40 -8.00 8.65 8.63
C GLY A 40 -8.27 9.22 10.03
N LEU A 41 -9.17 8.61 10.81
CA LEU A 41 -9.44 9.05 12.18
C LEU A 41 -8.36 8.56 13.15
N ILE A 42 -8.04 9.43 14.11
CA ILE A 42 -7.18 9.14 15.26
C ILE A 42 -8.01 9.35 16.52
N TYR A 43 -8.21 8.29 17.29
CA TYR A 43 -8.93 8.37 18.55
C TYR A 43 -7.92 8.53 19.68
N MET A 44 -8.10 9.55 20.52
CA MET A 44 -7.22 9.85 21.64
C MET A 44 -8.03 9.84 22.94
N GLY A 45 -7.48 9.18 23.97
CA GLY A 45 -8.06 9.15 25.31
C GLY A 45 -7.44 10.21 26.24
N ASN A 46 -8.13 10.50 27.34
CA ASN A 46 -7.69 11.50 28.33
C ASN A 46 -6.43 11.07 29.10
N HIS A 47 -6.02 9.80 29.02
CA HIS A 47 -4.87 9.25 29.72
C HIS A 47 -3.74 8.84 28.76
N GLY A 48 -3.78 9.33 27.52
CA GLY A 48 -2.74 9.09 26.51
C GLY A 48 -2.97 7.84 25.65
N GLU A 49 -4.16 7.25 25.70
CA GLU A 49 -4.55 6.16 24.79
C GLU A 49 -4.61 6.68 23.35
N GLU A 50 -4.11 5.89 22.39
CA GLU A 50 -4.31 6.10 20.95
C GLU A 50 -4.95 4.84 20.35
N LEU A 51 -6.07 5.01 19.64
CA LEU A 51 -6.75 3.92 18.94
C LEU A 51 -6.87 4.23 17.45
N LYS A 52 -6.85 3.16 16.65
CA LYS A 52 -7.07 3.20 15.21
C LYS A 52 -7.92 2.00 14.78
N ALA A 53 -8.88 2.25 13.91
CA ALA A 53 -9.69 1.20 13.31
C ALA A 53 -9.03 0.70 12.02
N PHE A 54 -9.06 -0.62 11.81
CA PHE A 54 -8.63 -1.29 10.58
C PHE A 54 -9.76 -2.17 10.06
N ASN A 55 -9.85 -2.35 8.74
CA ASN A 55 -10.85 -3.23 8.15
C ASN A 55 -10.38 -4.70 8.13
N VAL A 56 -11.29 -5.62 8.47
CA VAL A 56 -11.04 -7.07 8.40
C VAL A 56 -10.91 -7.57 6.96
N ARG A 57 -11.62 -6.96 6.00
CA ARG A 57 -11.54 -7.31 4.58
C ARG A 57 -10.16 -6.99 4.01
N ASP A 58 -9.57 -5.87 4.40
CA ASP A 58 -8.21 -5.51 4.00
C ASP A 58 -7.20 -6.49 4.59
N GLY A 59 -7.42 -6.93 5.84
CA GLY A 59 -6.62 -7.99 6.45
C GLY A 59 -6.62 -9.27 5.60
N TYR A 60 -7.78 -9.69 5.11
CA TYR A 60 -7.88 -10.85 4.21
C TYR A 60 -7.11 -10.62 2.90
N GLY A 61 -7.31 -9.48 2.24
CA GLY A 61 -6.61 -9.13 1.00
C GLY A 61 -5.08 -9.11 1.15
N ILE A 62 -4.58 -8.56 2.25
CA ILE A 62 -3.14 -8.55 2.59
C ILE A 62 -2.62 -9.97 2.77
N ARG A 63 -3.35 -10.82 3.50
CA ARG A 63 -2.94 -12.22 3.68
C ARG A 63 -2.91 -12.96 2.34
N CYS A 64 -3.91 -12.77 1.49
CA CYS A 64 -3.93 -13.35 0.14
C CYS A 64 -2.74 -12.90 -0.71
N ALA A 65 -2.38 -11.61 -0.67
CA ALA A 65 -1.22 -11.08 -1.38
C ALA A 65 0.08 -11.73 -0.89
N LEU A 66 0.32 -11.74 0.42
CA LEU A 66 1.50 -12.35 1.03
C LEU A 66 1.63 -13.83 0.68
N THR A 67 0.54 -14.60 0.82
CA THR A 67 0.56 -16.04 0.49
C THR A 67 0.69 -16.33 -1.01
N SER A 68 0.45 -15.33 -1.86
CA SER A 68 0.62 -15.43 -3.32
C SER A 68 1.99 -14.92 -3.79
N GLY A 69 2.92 -14.63 -2.88
CA GLY A 69 4.26 -14.17 -3.20
C GLY A 69 4.35 -12.69 -3.61
N ILE A 70 3.36 -11.88 -3.23
CA ILE A 70 3.43 -10.42 -3.30
C ILE A 70 3.80 -9.91 -1.92
N GLU A 71 4.99 -9.31 -1.80
CA GLU A 71 5.43 -8.68 -0.57
C GLU A 71 4.53 -7.49 -0.22
N VAL A 72 4.27 -7.29 1.07
CA VAL A 72 3.48 -6.15 1.56
C VAL A 72 4.33 -5.36 2.55
N ALA A 73 4.32 -4.05 2.40
CA ALA A 73 5.00 -3.13 3.30
C ALA A 73 4.11 -1.95 3.69
N ILE A 74 4.41 -1.36 4.85
CA ILE A 74 3.74 -0.16 5.35
C ILE A 74 4.76 0.96 5.53
N ILE A 75 4.44 2.16 5.02
CA ILE A 75 5.21 3.38 5.26
C ILE A 75 4.26 4.48 5.73
N THR A 76 4.34 4.84 7.01
CA THR A 76 3.51 5.87 7.64
C THR A 76 4.35 6.96 8.31
N GLY A 77 3.80 8.17 8.33
CA GLY A 77 4.39 9.32 9.02
C GLY A 77 4.20 9.27 10.54
N ARG A 78 3.17 8.56 11.03
CA ARG A 78 2.95 8.39 12.47
C ARG A 78 3.74 7.19 13.00
N LYS A 79 3.93 7.14 14.32
CA LYS A 79 4.51 5.99 15.03
C LYS A 79 3.59 5.60 16.17
N ALA A 80 3.10 4.37 16.15
CA ALA A 80 2.26 3.82 17.20
C ALA A 80 2.45 2.31 17.32
N LYS A 81 2.49 1.81 18.56
CA LYS A 81 2.60 0.38 18.86
C LYS A 81 1.47 -0.45 18.24
N LEU A 82 0.26 0.12 18.16
CA LEU A 82 -0.90 -0.54 17.56
C LEU A 82 -0.69 -0.90 16.07
N VAL A 83 0.17 -0.17 15.34
CA VAL A 83 0.49 -0.47 13.94
C VAL A 83 1.43 -1.67 13.85
N GLU A 84 2.39 -1.77 14.79
CA GLU A 84 3.28 -2.93 14.92
C GLU A 84 2.47 -4.20 15.21
N ASP A 85 1.52 -4.13 16.15
CA ASP A 85 0.64 -5.24 16.51
C ASP A 85 -0.25 -5.68 15.34
N ARG A 86 -0.75 -4.72 14.56
CA ARG A 86 -1.51 -5.02 13.35
C ARG A 86 -0.64 -5.69 12.29
N CYS A 87 0.58 -5.21 12.05
CA CYS A 87 1.53 -5.82 11.15
C CYS A 87 1.86 -7.27 11.56
N GLN A 88 2.12 -7.50 12.84
CA GLN A 88 2.40 -8.82 13.39
C GLN A 88 1.23 -9.79 13.16
N THR A 89 0.00 -9.34 13.41
CA THR A 89 -1.21 -10.13 13.17
C THR A 89 -1.37 -10.52 11.69
N LEU A 90 -1.00 -9.62 10.78
CA LEU A 90 -1.10 -9.84 9.33
C LEU A 90 0.15 -10.51 8.73
N GLY A 91 1.21 -10.71 9.50
CA GLY A 91 2.50 -11.22 9.00
C GLY A 91 3.23 -10.26 8.06
N ILE A 92 3.00 -8.95 8.19
CA ILE A 92 3.75 -7.91 7.47
C ILE A 92 5.08 -7.70 8.20
N THR A 93 6.19 -7.90 7.50
CA THR A 93 7.55 -7.79 8.07
C THR A 93 8.23 -6.45 7.77
N HIS A 94 7.72 -5.70 6.77
CA HIS A 94 8.28 -4.43 6.32
C HIS A 94 7.45 -3.26 6.83
N LEU A 95 7.79 -2.75 8.02
CA LEU A 95 7.11 -1.62 8.64
C LEU A 95 8.07 -0.44 8.86
N TYR A 96 7.72 0.70 8.28
CA TYR A 96 8.43 1.97 8.45
C TYR A 96 7.48 3.00 9.05
N GLN A 97 7.77 3.43 10.28
CA GLN A 97 6.99 4.40 11.04
C GLN A 97 7.78 5.68 11.29
N GLY A 98 7.09 6.78 11.57
CA GLY A 98 7.73 8.07 11.82
C GLY A 98 8.42 8.67 10.58
N GLN A 99 8.03 8.26 9.37
CA GLN A 99 8.67 8.66 8.12
C GLN A 99 7.96 9.85 7.49
N SER A 100 8.45 11.06 7.79
CA SER A 100 7.99 12.28 7.11
C SER A 100 8.42 12.30 5.65
N ASP A 101 9.66 11.88 5.35
CA ASP A 101 10.12 11.65 3.99
C ASP A 101 9.98 10.17 3.62
N LYS A 102 8.84 9.81 3.04
CA LYS A 102 8.55 8.44 2.59
C LYS A 102 9.47 7.95 1.48
N LEU A 103 10.16 8.84 0.75
CA LEU A 103 11.08 8.45 -0.32
C LEU A 103 12.31 7.72 0.23
N LEU A 104 12.75 8.06 1.45
CA LEU A 104 13.86 7.36 2.11
C LEU A 104 13.50 5.90 2.37
N ALA A 105 12.37 5.66 3.03
CA ALA A 105 11.86 4.32 3.31
C ALA A 105 11.55 3.54 2.02
N PHE A 106 11.00 4.22 1.01
CA PHE A 106 10.75 3.61 -0.30
C PHE A 106 12.03 3.08 -0.94
N ARG A 107 13.09 3.90 -1.01
CA ARG A 107 14.38 3.52 -1.61
C ARG A 107 15.02 2.37 -0.87
N ASP A 108 15.14 2.48 0.45
CA ASP A 108 15.68 1.43 1.31
C ASP A 108 14.94 0.09 1.11
N LEU A 109 13.60 0.13 1.05
CA LEU A 109 12.80 -1.07 0.83
C LEU A 109 12.99 -1.66 -0.57
N THR A 110 12.97 -0.83 -1.62
CA THR A 110 13.17 -1.32 -3.00
C THR A 110 14.55 -1.91 -3.19
N ASP A 111 15.57 -1.35 -2.53
CA ASP A 111 16.93 -1.86 -2.59
C ASP A 111 17.04 -3.20 -1.84
N LYS A 112 16.50 -3.29 -0.61
CA LYS A 112 16.47 -4.55 0.19
C LYS A 112 15.79 -5.69 -0.55
N LEU A 113 14.65 -5.41 -1.19
CA LEU A 113 13.85 -6.42 -1.90
C LEU A 113 14.28 -6.61 -3.36
N HIS A 114 15.27 -5.84 -3.84
CA HIS A 114 15.72 -5.87 -5.23
C HIS A 114 14.58 -5.66 -6.25
N VAL A 115 13.57 -4.86 -5.88
CA VAL A 115 12.40 -4.58 -6.73
C VAL A 115 12.61 -3.27 -7.46
N ARG A 116 12.50 -3.30 -8.79
CA ARG A 116 12.60 -2.08 -9.60
C ARG A 116 11.24 -1.38 -9.70
N PRO A 117 11.18 -0.05 -9.48
CA PRO A 117 9.95 0.68 -9.75
C PRO A 117 9.58 0.60 -11.23
N GLY A 118 8.33 0.24 -11.51
CA GLY A 118 7.78 0.34 -12.85
C GLY A 118 7.80 1.79 -13.31
N ARG A 119 8.12 2.05 -14.59
CA ARG A 119 8.00 3.40 -15.16
C ARG A 119 6.53 3.82 -15.15
N SER A 120 6.10 4.59 -14.15
CA SER A 120 4.91 5.41 -14.32
C SER A 120 5.29 6.50 -15.31
N ARG A 121 4.53 6.62 -16.42
CA ARG A 121 4.56 7.86 -17.19
C ARG A 121 3.91 8.90 -16.29
N LEU A 122 4.71 9.52 -15.43
CA LEU A 122 4.29 10.72 -14.74
C LEU A 122 4.02 11.72 -15.87
N HIS A 123 2.75 12.01 -16.15
CA HIS A 123 2.38 13.18 -16.93
C HIS A 123 2.90 14.37 -16.12
N ARG A 124 4.14 14.79 -16.40
CA ARG A 124 4.64 16.09 -16.03
C ARG A 124 3.69 17.08 -16.71
N ARG A 125 2.68 17.56 -15.99
CA ARG A 125 2.10 18.85 -16.29
C ARG A 125 3.27 19.82 -16.14
N ARG A 126 3.90 20.17 -17.26
CA ARG A 126 4.69 21.39 -17.34
C ARG A 126 3.66 22.49 -17.13
N SER A 127 3.74 23.14 -15.98
CA SER A 127 3.21 24.49 -15.84
C SER A 127 4.17 25.37 -16.64
N ASP A 128 3.62 26.03 -17.65
CA ASP A 128 4.21 27.26 -18.20
C ASP A 128 4.26 28.35 -17.11
#